data_AF-A0AAE0S1M7-F1
#
_entry.id   AF-A0AAE0S1M7-F1
#
_cell.length_a   1.000
_cell.length_b   1.000
_cell.length_c   1.000
_cell.angle_alpha   90.00
_cell.angle_beta   90.00
_cell.angle_gamma   90.00
#
_symmetry.space_group_name_H-M   'P 1'
#
loop_
_entity.id
_entity.type
_entity.pdbx_description
1 polymer ?
#
loop_
_entity_poly.entity_id
_entity_poly.type
_entity_poly.pdbx_seq_one_letter_code
_entity_poly.pdbx_strand_id
1 'polypeptide(L)'
;MISDRINARGNALTACVMISDRISARGNALTAIVMISDRISARGNSLTASVIISDRISARRNALTAIVMISDRISARGNALAEIVMISDRISARGNAITACFMISDRISSRGNALTACFMISDRISARDNAITACFMISDKISVRGNALTAIVMISDRISARGNALTASVIISDRISARGNVLTACVMISDRISARGNALTAIVMISDRISARSNALSAIVMISDRISARGNALAAIIMISDRISGRGNALTASVIISDRISARGNALTACVMISDRISARGNALTAIVMISGRINARGNALIASVIISHRISARGNALTAIVMISDRISARGNALTASVFITDRISARGNALTAIVMKSDRISARGNALTACVMTSERISARGNALTAIVMISDRISARGNALTAIFLISDRISARCNALTACVMISDRINARGNALKACVMISDRISARGNAVTAYVLISDRISARGNALKAIFLISDRISARGNALTAIVIISDRISARGNALAAIVMISDRISARGNALAAGVMISDMIIA
;
A
#
# COMPACT_ATOMS: atom_id res chain seq x y z
N MET A 1 -33.52 41.10 -54.51
CA MET A 1 -32.44 41.93 -55.08
C MET A 1 -31.32 41.00 -55.51
N ILE A 2 -30.98 41.02 -56.81
CA ILE A 2 -29.94 40.18 -57.41
C ILE A 2 -28.90 41.12 -58.01
N SER A 3 -27.63 40.98 -57.63
CA SER A 3 -26.53 41.82 -58.13
C SER A 3 -25.18 41.19 -57.81
N ASP A 4 -24.16 41.37 -58.65
CA ASP A 4 -22.79 40.90 -58.38
C ASP A 4 -22.22 41.45 -57.06
N ARG A 5 -22.63 42.66 -56.63
CA ARG A 5 -22.19 43.26 -55.37
C ARG A 5 -23.26 44.11 -54.69
N ILE A 6 -23.53 43.81 -53.42
CA ILE A 6 -24.40 44.58 -52.55
C ILE A 6 -23.57 45.24 -51.45
N ASN A 7 -23.55 46.58 -51.40
CA ASN A 7 -22.83 47.36 -50.39
C ASN A 7 -23.76 48.36 -49.70
N ALA A 8 -23.97 48.22 -48.40
CA ALA A 8 -24.66 49.22 -47.59
C ALA A 8 -23.68 50.00 -46.72
N ARG A 9 -23.64 51.33 -46.88
CA ARG A 9 -22.92 52.27 -46.00
C ARG A 9 -23.92 53.27 -45.42
N GLY A 10 -24.02 53.35 -44.08
CA GLY A 10 -24.78 54.39 -43.38
C GLY A 10 -26.27 54.13 -43.14
N ASN A 11 -27.05 53.79 -44.18
CA ASN A 11 -28.52 53.64 -44.09
C ASN A 11 -29.02 52.20 -43.91
N ALA A 12 -30.27 52.03 -43.45
CA ALA A 12 -30.95 50.74 -43.34
C ALA A 12 -31.43 50.24 -44.72
N LEU A 13 -31.15 48.99 -45.07
CA LEU A 13 -31.57 48.38 -46.34
C LEU A 13 -32.31 47.07 -46.06
N THR A 14 -33.56 46.98 -46.54
CA THR A 14 -34.47 45.86 -46.27
C THR A 14 -34.88 45.19 -47.59
N ALA A 15 -34.80 43.87 -47.66
CA ALA A 15 -35.26 43.11 -48.83
C ALA A 15 -35.77 41.72 -48.42
N CYS A 16 -36.77 41.15 -49.08
CA CYS A 16 -37.18 39.77 -48.77
C CYS A 16 -36.04 38.77 -49.09
N VAL A 17 -35.43 38.89 -50.27
CA VAL A 17 -34.35 38.00 -50.72
C VAL A 17 -33.20 38.81 -51.31
N MET A 18 -31.97 38.48 -50.93
CA MET A 18 -30.74 39.02 -51.52
C MET A 18 -29.82 37.90 -52.02
N ILE A 19 -29.44 37.96 -53.29
CA ILE A 19 -28.53 37.01 -53.93
C ILE A 19 -27.40 37.83 -54.59
N SER A 20 -26.15 37.56 -54.22
CA SER A 20 -25.00 38.31 -54.71
C SER A 20 -23.69 37.60 -54.47
N ASP A 21 -22.68 37.71 -55.34
CA ASP A 21 -21.34 37.19 -55.05
C ASP A 21 -20.73 37.82 -53.79
N ARG A 22 -21.07 39.09 -53.49
CA ARG A 22 -20.58 39.77 -52.28
C ARG A 22 -21.61 40.70 -51.64
N ILE A 23 -21.91 40.44 -50.38
CA ILE A 23 -22.71 41.32 -49.51
C ILE A 23 -21.80 41.94 -48.44
N SER A 24 -21.77 43.26 -48.35
CA SER A 24 -21.00 43.97 -47.32
C SER A 24 -21.78 45.11 -46.67
N ALA A 25 -21.86 45.09 -45.34
CA ALA A 25 -22.56 46.09 -44.54
C ALA A 25 -21.59 46.83 -43.60
N ARG A 26 -21.62 48.17 -43.67
CA ARG A 26 -20.90 49.07 -42.75
C ARG A 26 -21.87 50.13 -42.19
N GLY A 27 -22.22 50.03 -40.91
CA GLY A 27 -23.12 51.01 -40.25
C GLY A 27 -24.33 50.36 -39.57
N ASN A 28 -25.53 50.89 -39.83
CA ASN A 28 -26.70 50.73 -38.97
C ASN A 28 -27.46 49.40 -39.13
N ALA A 29 -28.01 49.06 -40.31
CA ALA A 29 -28.76 47.81 -40.47
C ALA A 29 -28.89 47.31 -41.93
N LEU A 30 -28.77 46.01 -42.15
CA LEU A 30 -29.13 45.35 -43.42
C LEU A 30 -30.03 44.16 -43.07
N THR A 31 -31.26 44.13 -43.55
CA THR A 31 -32.27 43.17 -43.12
C THR A 31 -32.84 42.38 -44.30
N ALA A 32 -32.93 41.06 -44.17
CA ALA A 32 -33.62 40.24 -45.15
C ALA A 32 -34.25 38.97 -44.58
N ILE A 33 -35.14 38.34 -45.34
CA ILE A 33 -35.60 36.99 -44.97
C ILE A 33 -34.51 35.98 -45.37
N VAL A 34 -33.99 36.08 -46.59
CA VAL A 34 -32.96 35.18 -47.11
C VAL A 34 -31.78 35.95 -47.71
N MET A 35 -30.56 35.56 -47.35
CA MET A 35 -29.31 36.02 -47.98
C MET A 35 -28.50 34.82 -48.50
N ILE A 36 -28.15 34.86 -49.78
CA ILE A 36 -27.28 33.88 -50.43
C ILE A 36 -26.11 34.61 -51.09
N SER A 37 -24.88 34.27 -50.73
CA SER A 37 -23.70 34.94 -51.28
C SER A 37 -22.41 34.18 -51.09
N ASP A 38 -21.45 34.24 -52.01
CA ASP A 38 -20.12 33.65 -51.76
C ASP A 38 -19.42 34.31 -50.56
N ARG A 39 -19.65 35.62 -50.32
CA ARG A 39 -19.02 36.34 -49.21
C ARG A 39 -19.91 37.39 -48.56
N ILE A 40 -20.12 37.22 -47.25
CA ILE A 40 -20.82 38.17 -46.40
C ILE A 40 -19.85 38.80 -45.39
N SER A 41 -19.77 40.12 -45.36
CA SER A 41 -18.94 40.87 -44.41
C SER A 41 -19.72 41.97 -43.70
N ALA A 42 -19.88 41.84 -42.38
CA ALA A 42 -20.60 42.79 -41.54
C ALA A 42 -19.66 43.51 -40.56
N ARG A 43 -19.68 44.85 -40.55
CA ARG A 43 -18.91 45.67 -39.61
C ARG A 43 -19.75 46.84 -39.11
N GLY A 44 -20.31 46.75 -37.90
CA GLY A 44 -21.23 47.76 -37.39
C GLY A 44 -22.27 47.17 -36.46
N ASN A 45 -23.51 47.71 -36.52
CA ASN A 45 -24.56 47.49 -35.55
C ASN A 45 -25.74 46.60 -35.99
N SER A 46 -25.87 46.17 -37.27
CA SER A 46 -26.67 44.97 -37.57
C SER A 46 -26.66 44.52 -39.03
N LEU A 47 -26.70 43.21 -39.22
CA LEU A 47 -27.06 42.48 -40.43
C LEU A 47 -27.98 41.35 -39.94
N THR A 48 -29.27 41.37 -40.28
CA THR A 48 -30.26 40.45 -39.71
C THR A 48 -30.94 39.65 -40.81
N ALA A 49 -30.98 38.32 -40.69
CA ALA A 49 -31.85 37.54 -41.56
C ALA A 49 -32.40 36.28 -40.91
N SER A 50 -33.50 35.74 -41.41
CA SER A 50 -33.91 34.40 -40.99
C SER A 50 -32.92 33.35 -41.48
N VAL A 51 -32.47 33.42 -42.73
CA VAL A 51 -31.57 32.42 -43.34
C VAL A 51 -30.39 33.10 -44.04
N ILE A 52 -29.19 32.62 -43.74
CA ILE A 52 -27.94 33.04 -44.38
C ILE A 52 -27.21 31.81 -44.91
N ILE A 53 -26.92 31.80 -46.22
CA ILE A 53 -26.11 30.77 -46.87
C ILE A 53 -24.93 31.46 -47.56
N SER A 54 -23.70 31.11 -47.19
CA SER A 54 -22.52 31.72 -47.78
C SER A 54 -21.25 30.91 -47.62
N ASP A 55 -20.35 30.87 -48.60
CA ASP A 55 -19.04 30.23 -48.40
C ASP A 55 -18.23 30.89 -47.26
N ARG A 56 -18.35 32.22 -47.09
CA ARG A 56 -17.59 32.94 -46.06
C ARG A 56 -18.36 34.07 -45.40
N ILE A 57 -18.46 33.98 -44.08
CA ILE A 57 -19.09 34.99 -43.23
C ILE A 57 -18.06 35.60 -42.27
N SER A 58 -17.94 36.93 -42.28
CA SER A 58 -17.07 37.68 -41.38
C SER A 58 -17.83 38.79 -40.66
N ALA A 59 -17.94 38.70 -39.33
CA ALA A 59 -18.65 39.65 -38.50
C ALA A 59 -17.72 40.37 -37.50
N ARG A 60 -17.86 41.70 -37.36
CA ARG A 60 -17.12 42.51 -36.37
C ARG A 60 -18.04 43.47 -35.60
N ARG A 61 -17.89 43.52 -34.26
CA ARG A 61 -18.72 44.29 -33.30
C ARG A 61 -20.08 43.65 -33.05
N ASN A 62 -21.22 44.30 -33.34
CA ASN A 62 -22.59 43.83 -33.07
C ASN A 62 -23.31 43.57 -34.39
N ALA A 63 -22.84 42.60 -35.17
CA ALA A 63 -22.94 42.72 -36.61
C ALA A 63 -23.87 41.71 -37.30
N LEU A 64 -24.22 40.58 -36.68
CA LEU A 64 -24.99 39.53 -37.36
C LEU A 64 -25.93 38.79 -36.41
N THR A 65 -27.19 38.64 -36.82
CA THR A 65 -28.17 37.79 -36.14
C THR A 65 -28.96 37.01 -37.18
N ALA A 66 -28.99 35.68 -37.05
CA ALA A 66 -29.86 34.86 -37.89
C ALA A 66 -30.52 33.71 -37.13
N ILE A 67 -31.60 33.18 -37.70
CA ILE A 67 -32.20 31.94 -37.18
C ILE A 67 -31.32 30.77 -37.63
N VAL A 68 -30.94 30.74 -38.91
CA VAL A 68 -30.09 29.71 -39.51
C VAL A 68 -28.94 30.33 -40.30
N MET A 69 -27.71 29.90 -40.02
CA MET A 69 -26.52 30.21 -40.81
C MET A 69 -25.82 28.93 -41.28
N ILE A 70 -25.58 28.84 -42.60
CA ILE A 70 -24.84 27.76 -43.23
C ILE A 70 -23.66 28.37 -43.99
N SER A 71 -22.44 27.94 -43.68
CA SER A 71 -21.24 28.48 -44.33
C SER A 71 -20.01 27.60 -44.22
N ASP A 72 -19.15 27.54 -45.23
CA ASP A 72 -17.85 26.85 -45.07
C ASP A 72 -16.99 27.51 -43.97
N ARG A 73 -17.06 28.84 -43.81
CA ARG A 73 -16.24 29.57 -42.83
C ARG A 73 -16.93 30.74 -42.18
N ILE A 74 -17.03 30.67 -40.85
CA ILE A 74 -17.55 31.74 -39.99
C ILE A 74 -16.42 32.32 -39.14
N SER A 75 -16.21 33.64 -39.22
CA SER A 75 -15.25 34.37 -38.39
C SER A 75 -15.89 35.56 -37.68
N ALA A 76 -15.89 35.54 -36.35
CA ALA A 76 -16.55 36.55 -35.52
C ALA A 76 -15.57 37.25 -34.55
N ARG A 77 -15.65 38.57 -34.43
CA ARG A 77 -14.86 39.36 -33.47
C ARG A 77 -15.69 40.46 -32.77
N GLY A 78 -15.73 40.49 -31.44
CA GLY A 78 -16.58 41.43 -30.68
C GLY A 78 -17.80 40.72 -30.08
N ASN A 79 -18.99 41.32 -30.12
CA ASN A 79 -20.29 40.71 -29.75
C ASN A 79 -21.10 40.37 -31.01
N ALA A 80 -20.57 39.50 -31.87
CA ALA A 80 -20.82 39.61 -33.30
C ALA A 80 -21.94 38.70 -33.85
N LEU A 81 -22.23 37.56 -33.23
CA LEU A 81 -23.19 36.55 -33.72
C LEU A 81 -24.12 36.06 -32.60
N ALA A 82 -25.43 36.09 -32.84
CA ALA A 82 -26.43 35.45 -31.99
C ALA A 82 -27.45 34.71 -32.86
N GLU A 83 -27.52 33.38 -32.72
CA GLU A 83 -28.28 32.51 -33.62
C GLU A 83 -29.01 31.36 -32.94
N ILE A 84 -29.92 30.70 -33.68
CA ILE A 84 -30.51 29.43 -33.23
C ILE A 84 -29.68 28.26 -33.75
N VAL A 85 -29.36 28.21 -35.05
CA VAL A 85 -28.63 27.10 -35.68
C VAL A 85 -27.47 27.61 -36.53
N MET A 86 -26.25 27.13 -36.24
CA MET A 86 -25.08 27.35 -37.09
C MET A 86 -24.46 26.04 -37.58
N ILE A 87 -24.25 25.92 -38.89
CA ILE A 87 -23.59 24.79 -39.54
C ILE A 87 -22.42 25.31 -40.37
N SER A 88 -21.21 24.85 -40.08
CA SER A 88 -20.02 25.32 -40.81
C SER A 88 -18.82 24.40 -40.73
N ASP A 89 -18.01 24.25 -41.77
CA ASP A 89 -16.74 23.51 -41.64
C ASP A 89 -15.81 24.15 -40.60
N ARG A 90 -15.81 25.49 -40.48
CA ARG A 90 -14.91 26.20 -39.56
C ARG A 90 -15.52 27.42 -38.90
N ILE A 91 -15.55 27.40 -37.57
CA ILE A 91 -15.97 28.52 -36.73
C ILE A 91 -14.76 29.08 -35.96
N SER A 92 -14.49 30.38 -36.10
CA SER A 92 -13.45 31.10 -35.36
C SER A 92 -14.01 32.33 -34.65
N ALA A 93 -13.91 32.34 -33.32
CA ALA A 93 -14.49 33.39 -32.46
C ALA A 93 -13.44 34.10 -31.60
N ARG A 94 -13.49 35.45 -31.52
CA ARG A 94 -12.61 36.24 -30.64
C ARG A 94 -13.34 37.36 -29.90
N GLY A 95 -13.27 37.41 -28.57
CA GLY A 95 -14.06 38.36 -27.75
C GLY A 95 -15.30 37.69 -27.16
N ASN A 96 -16.46 38.36 -27.13
CA ASN A 96 -17.75 37.79 -26.71
C ASN A 96 -18.61 37.39 -27.92
N ALA A 97 -18.05 36.59 -28.83
CA ALA A 97 -18.41 36.73 -30.24
C ALA A 97 -19.60 35.91 -30.75
N ILE A 98 -19.94 34.79 -30.12
CA ILE A 98 -20.91 33.83 -30.67
C ILE A 98 -21.80 33.23 -29.57
N THR A 99 -23.11 33.33 -29.74
CA THR A 99 -24.13 32.60 -28.97
C THR A 99 -25.01 31.83 -29.94
N ALA A 100 -25.22 30.53 -29.72
CA ALA A 100 -26.08 29.72 -30.58
C ALA A 100 -26.85 28.66 -29.78
N CYS A 101 -28.09 28.31 -30.12
CA CYS A 101 -28.71 27.13 -29.49
C CYS A 101 -27.99 25.85 -29.93
N PHE A 102 -27.66 25.72 -31.21
CA PHE A 102 -27.05 24.54 -31.81
C PHE A 102 -25.89 24.92 -32.75
N MET A 103 -24.74 24.27 -32.57
CA MET A 103 -23.58 24.42 -33.46
C MET A 103 -23.07 23.06 -33.94
N ILE A 104 -22.97 22.90 -35.26
CA ILE A 104 -22.27 21.79 -35.92
C ILE A 104 -21.09 22.35 -36.71
N SER A 105 -19.89 21.82 -36.48
CA SER A 105 -18.72 22.20 -37.27
C SER A 105 -17.57 21.21 -37.22
N ASP A 106 -16.82 21.00 -38.31
CA ASP A 106 -15.59 20.19 -38.21
C ASP A 106 -14.58 20.81 -37.24
N ARG A 107 -14.51 22.15 -37.16
CA ARG A 107 -13.54 22.85 -36.30
C ARG A 107 -14.08 24.11 -35.67
N ILE A 108 -14.06 24.12 -34.33
CA ILE A 108 -14.38 25.28 -33.51
C ILE A 108 -13.12 25.79 -32.80
N SER A 109 -12.79 27.07 -32.98
CA SER A 109 -11.68 27.74 -32.29
C SER A 109 -12.14 29.04 -31.63
N SER A 110 -11.95 29.18 -30.32
CA SER A 110 -12.27 30.40 -29.58
C SER A 110 -11.07 31.00 -28.85
N ARG A 111 -11.07 32.34 -28.75
CA ARG A 111 -10.14 33.10 -27.92
C ARG A 111 -10.84 34.24 -27.16
N GLY A 112 -10.77 34.22 -25.83
CA GLY A 112 -11.61 35.07 -24.96
C GLY A 112 -13.00 34.45 -24.74
N ASN A 113 -13.94 35.21 -24.15
CA ASN A 113 -15.30 34.84 -23.73
C ASN A 113 -16.28 34.49 -24.88
N ALA A 114 -15.86 33.66 -25.82
CA ALA A 114 -16.32 33.79 -27.19
C ALA A 114 -17.46 32.86 -27.64
N LEU A 115 -17.81 31.82 -26.88
CA LEU A 115 -18.78 30.81 -27.32
C LEU A 115 -19.72 30.35 -26.20
N THR A 116 -21.02 30.50 -26.42
CA THR A 116 -22.06 29.88 -25.59
C THR A 116 -23.01 29.10 -26.48
N ALA A 117 -23.29 27.83 -26.14
CA ALA A 117 -24.34 27.08 -26.82
C ALA A 117 -25.09 26.08 -25.95
N CYS A 118 -26.29 25.69 -26.35
CA CYS A 118 -26.95 24.56 -25.67
C CYS A 118 -26.28 23.24 -26.11
N PHE A 119 -26.05 23.08 -27.41
CA PHE A 119 -25.43 21.90 -28.01
C PHE A 119 -24.28 22.28 -28.96
N MET A 120 -23.15 21.61 -28.82
CA MET A 120 -22.04 21.69 -29.77
C MET A 120 -21.58 20.30 -30.21
N ILE A 121 -21.52 20.10 -31.52
CA ILE A 121 -20.98 18.89 -32.16
C ILE A 121 -19.85 19.30 -33.09
N SER A 122 -18.65 18.76 -32.87
CA SER A 122 -17.50 19.11 -33.71
C SER A 122 -16.36 18.10 -33.66
N ASP A 123 -15.68 17.81 -34.77
CA ASP A 123 -14.48 16.95 -34.71
C ASP A 123 -13.40 17.56 -33.79
N ARG A 124 -13.26 18.89 -33.75
CA ARG A 124 -12.24 19.56 -32.94
C ARG A 124 -12.69 20.86 -32.32
N ILE A 125 -12.60 20.91 -31.00
CA ILE A 125 -12.81 22.11 -30.19
C ILE A 125 -11.49 22.57 -29.57
N SER A 126 -11.09 23.81 -29.87
CA SER A 126 -9.92 24.46 -29.27
C SER A 126 -10.31 25.77 -28.61
N ALA A 127 -10.17 25.83 -27.28
CA ALA A 127 -10.49 27.03 -26.49
C ALA A 127 -9.23 27.64 -25.88
N ARG A 128 -9.11 28.97 -25.98
CA ARG A 128 -8.06 29.73 -25.29
C ARG A 128 -8.63 30.88 -24.49
N ASP A 129 -8.09 31.08 -23.29
CA ASP A 129 -8.48 32.13 -22.34
C ASP A 129 -9.77 31.75 -21.56
N ASN A 130 -10.92 32.41 -21.70
CA ASN A 130 -12.06 32.20 -20.79
C ASN A 130 -13.36 31.94 -21.57
N ALA A 131 -14.16 30.96 -21.14
CA ALA A 131 -15.58 30.71 -21.43
C ALA A 131 -15.95 30.19 -22.84
N ILE A 132 -15.82 28.86 -23.01
CA ILE A 132 -16.82 28.06 -23.73
C ILE A 132 -17.81 27.54 -22.69
N THR A 133 -19.09 27.82 -22.85
CA THR A 133 -20.17 27.26 -22.02
C THR A 133 -21.09 26.44 -22.90
N ALA A 134 -21.31 25.17 -22.58
CA ALA A 134 -22.34 24.40 -23.26
C ALA A 134 -23.07 23.39 -22.38
N CYS A 135 -24.37 23.19 -22.58
CA CYS A 135 -25.06 22.11 -21.87
C CYS A 135 -24.48 20.76 -22.29
N PHE A 136 -24.35 20.53 -23.60
CA PHE A 136 -23.80 19.31 -24.19
C PHE A 136 -22.69 19.62 -25.21
N MET A 137 -21.59 18.90 -25.10
CA MET A 137 -20.52 18.90 -26.10
C MET A 137 -20.13 17.49 -26.53
N ILE A 138 -20.09 17.27 -27.84
CA ILE A 138 -19.62 16.03 -28.46
C ILE A 138 -18.49 16.38 -29.44
N SER A 139 -17.32 15.78 -29.27
CA SER A 139 -16.18 16.05 -30.15
C SER A 139 -15.10 15.00 -30.13
N ASP A 140 -14.45 14.66 -31.25
CA ASP A 140 -13.29 13.75 -31.20
C ASP A 140 -12.16 14.32 -30.34
N LYS A 141 -11.94 15.65 -30.37
CA LYS A 141 -10.83 16.29 -29.65
C LYS A 141 -11.19 17.63 -29.03
N ILE A 142 -11.07 17.70 -27.72
CA ILE A 142 -11.22 18.92 -26.93
C ILE A 142 -9.85 19.34 -26.35
N SER A 143 -9.39 20.53 -26.70
CA SER A 143 -8.16 21.12 -26.17
C SER A 143 -8.45 22.48 -25.54
N VAL A 144 -8.26 22.59 -24.22
CA VAL A 144 -8.54 23.81 -23.45
C VAL A 144 -7.25 24.37 -22.86
N ARG A 145 -7.02 25.67 -23.08
CA ARG A 145 -5.93 26.42 -22.44
C ARG A 145 -6.42 27.74 -21.83
N GLY A 146 -6.58 27.81 -20.51
CA GLY A 146 -7.08 29.01 -19.84
C GLY A 146 -8.02 28.69 -18.68
N ASN A 147 -9.00 29.55 -18.41
CA ASN A 147 -9.76 29.55 -17.15
C ASN A 147 -11.28 29.35 -17.26
N ALA A 148 -11.86 28.87 -18.36
CA ALA A 148 -13.26 28.41 -18.30
C ALA A 148 -13.70 27.62 -19.53
N LEU A 149 -13.81 26.30 -19.39
CA LEU A 149 -14.76 25.51 -20.16
C LEU A 149 -15.75 24.89 -19.17
N THR A 150 -17.03 25.18 -19.33
CA THR A 150 -18.08 24.64 -18.45
C THR A 150 -19.09 23.86 -19.28
N ALA A 151 -19.40 22.65 -18.84
CA ALA A 151 -20.46 21.88 -19.47
C ALA A 151 -21.27 21.05 -18.48
N ILE A 152 -22.48 20.65 -18.85
CA ILE A 152 -23.18 19.62 -18.07
C ILE A 152 -22.59 18.28 -18.48
N VAL A 153 -22.58 17.97 -19.78
CA VAL A 153 -22.05 16.72 -20.34
C VAL A 153 -21.01 16.99 -21.41
N MET A 154 -19.89 16.28 -21.33
CA MET A 154 -18.87 16.24 -22.38
C MET A 154 -18.56 14.81 -22.79
N ILE A 155 -18.63 14.54 -24.09
CA ILE A 155 -18.26 13.27 -24.70
C ILE A 155 -17.17 13.54 -25.73
N SER A 156 -16.02 12.89 -25.59
CA SER A 156 -14.91 13.08 -26.52
C SER A 156 -13.87 11.98 -26.51
N ASP A 157 -13.30 11.57 -27.64
CA ASP A 157 -12.19 10.61 -27.63
C ASP A 157 -10.99 11.15 -26.82
N ARG A 158 -10.73 12.46 -26.87
CA ARG A 158 -9.58 13.06 -26.18
C ARG A 158 -9.86 14.44 -25.60
N ILE A 159 -9.63 14.55 -24.29
CA ILE A 159 -9.69 15.80 -23.54
C ILE A 159 -8.29 16.16 -23.03
N SER A 160 -7.78 17.32 -23.44
CA SER A 160 -6.53 17.90 -22.94
C SER A 160 -6.77 19.27 -22.34
N ALA A 161 -6.59 19.39 -21.03
CA ALA A 161 -6.81 20.62 -20.29
C ALA A 161 -5.50 21.15 -19.68
N ARG A 162 -5.19 22.44 -19.91
CA ARG A 162 -4.05 23.13 -19.30
C ARG A 162 -4.45 24.52 -18.78
N GLY A 163 -4.39 24.75 -17.48
CA GLY A 163 -4.83 26.03 -16.89
C GLY A 163 -5.62 25.83 -15.61
N ASN A 164 -6.71 26.56 -15.43
CA ASN A 164 -7.37 26.68 -14.12
C ASN A 164 -8.86 26.28 -14.05
N ALA A 165 -9.54 25.92 -15.15
CA ALA A 165 -10.98 25.62 -15.03
C ALA A 165 -11.59 24.96 -16.27
N LEU A 166 -11.65 23.64 -16.24
CA LEU A 166 -12.63 22.81 -16.93
C LEU A 166 -13.55 22.27 -15.83
N THR A 167 -14.84 22.54 -15.92
CA THR A 167 -15.84 21.97 -15.00
C THR A 167 -16.93 21.27 -15.79
N ALA A 168 -17.25 20.04 -15.40
CA ALA A 168 -18.43 19.37 -15.95
C ALA A 168 -19.15 18.51 -14.93
N SER A 169 -20.46 18.31 -15.06
CA SER A 169 -21.09 17.28 -14.23
C SER A 169 -20.64 15.89 -14.65
N VAL A 170 -20.56 15.63 -15.96
CA VAL A 170 -20.18 14.33 -16.52
C VAL A 170 -19.16 14.50 -17.64
N ILE A 171 -18.08 13.70 -17.57
CA ILE A 171 -17.07 13.58 -18.62
C ILE A 171 -16.95 12.13 -19.02
N ILE A 172 -17.12 11.85 -20.31
CA ILE A 172 -16.88 10.54 -20.93
C ILE A 172 -15.82 10.72 -22.02
N SER A 173 -14.70 10.01 -21.91
CA SER A 173 -13.62 10.14 -22.89
C SER A 173 -12.64 8.99 -22.90
N ASP A 174 -12.14 8.53 -24.05
CA ASP A 174 -11.08 7.51 -24.05
C ASP A 174 -9.82 8.01 -23.32
N ARG A 175 -9.51 9.31 -23.39
CA ARG A 175 -8.30 9.88 -22.77
C ARG A 175 -8.50 11.27 -22.18
N ILE A 176 -8.25 11.39 -20.88
CA ILE A 176 -8.23 12.66 -20.14
C ILE A 176 -6.79 12.98 -19.70
N SER A 177 -6.29 14.16 -20.09
CA SER A 177 -4.99 14.68 -19.65
C SER A 177 -5.13 16.10 -19.08
N ALA A 178 -4.82 16.27 -17.80
CA ALA A 178 -4.89 17.56 -17.11
C ALA A 178 -3.53 18.03 -16.58
N ARG A 179 -3.18 19.30 -16.82
CA ARG A 179 -1.96 19.94 -16.30
C ARG A 179 -2.20 21.34 -15.75
N GLY A 180 -1.97 21.55 -14.45
CA GLY A 180 -2.26 22.82 -13.75
C GLY A 180 -3.28 22.62 -12.64
N ASN A 181 -4.25 23.53 -12.52
CA ASN A 181 -5.33 23.50 -11.52
C ASN A 181 -6.68 23.22 -12.18
N VAL A 182 -6.80 22.15 -12.97
CA VAL A 182 -7.56 22.26 -14.23
C VAL A 182 -8.96 21.67 -14.25
N LEU A 183 -9.28 20.56 -13.58
CA LEU A 183 -10.46 19.80 -13.98
C LEU A 183 -11.26 19.24 -12.79
N THR A 184 -12.52 19.65 -12.72
CA THR A 184 -13.47 19.20 -11.68
C THR A 184 -14.66 18.54 -12.36
N ALA A 185 -15.05 17.35 -11.91
CA ALA A 185 -16.31 16.75 -12.34
C ALA A 185 -17.05 15.98 -11.26
N CYS A 186 -18.37 15.84 -11.37
CA CYS A 186 -19.07 14.87 -10.51
C CYS A 186 -18.66 13.45 -10.92
N VAL A 187 -18.71 13.14 -12.21
CA VAL A 187 -18.39 11.82 -12.76
C VAL A 187 -17.39 11.93 -13.91
N MET A 188 -16.32 11.13 -13.84
CA MET A 188 -15.38 10.92 -14.95
C MET A 188 -15.29 9.45 -15.32
N ILE A 189 -15.54 9.14 -16.59
CA ILE A 189 -15.40 7.80 -17.17
C ILE A 189 -14.40 7.89 -18.32
N SER A 190 -13.31 7.13 -18.25
CA SER A 190 -12.28 7.16 -19.29
C SER A 190 -11.36 5.96 -19.30
N ASP A 191 -10.93 5.45 -20.46
CA ASP A 191 -9.89 4.40 -20.46
C ASP A 191 -8.59 4.87 -19.80
N ARG A 192 -8.24 6.16 -19.91
CA ARG A 192 -6.99 6.70 -19.37
C ARG A 192 -7.10 8.11 -18.80
N ILE A 193 -6.80 8.23 -17.52
CA ILE A 193 -6.71 9.51 -16.80
C ILE A 193 -5.26 9.81 -16.40
N SER A 194 -4.75 10.97 -16.82
CA SER A 194 -3.40 11.45 -16.47
C SER A 194 -3.43 12.88 -15.92
N ALA A 195 -2.90 13.08 -14.71
CA ALA A 195 -2.83 14.40 -14.08
C ALA A 195 -1.42 14.80 -13.62
N ARG A 196 -1.11 16.10 -13.78
CA ARG A 196 0.13 16.71 -13.29
C ARG A 196 -0.12 18.12 -12.73
N GLY A 197 0.28 18.36 -11.47
CA GLY A 197 0.02 19.64 -10.78
C GLY A 197 -1.03 19.45 -9.69
N ASN A 198 -2.02 20.35 -9.60
CA ASN A 198 -3.21 20.25 -8.75
C ASN A 198 -4.45 19.96 -9.61
N ALA A 199 -4.39 18.89 -10.42
CA ALA A 199 -5.00 18.93 -11.74
C ALA A 199 -6.43 18.38 -11.85
N LEU A 200 -6.86 17.44 -10.99
CA LEU A 200 -8.12 16.72 -11.15
C LEU A 200 -8.83 16.49 -9.81
N THR A 201 -10.13 16.79 -9.76
CA THR A 201 -11.02 16.48 -8.64
C THR A 201 -12.31 15.86 -9.15
N ALA A 202 -12.79 14.78 -8.52
CA ALA A 202 -14.11 14.25 -8.81
C ALA A 202 -14.83 13.59 -7.64
N ILE A 203 -16.15 13.42 -7.74
CA ILE A 203 -16.85 12.52 -6.80
C ILE A 203 -16.51 11.08 -7.19
N VAL A 204 -16.71 10.72 -8.47
CA VAL A 204 -16.45 9.37 -8.99
C VAL A 204 -15.50 9.41 -10.19
N MET A 205 -14.48 8.55 -10.15
CA MET A 205 -13.63 8.26 -11.31
C MET A 205 -13.61 6.77 -11.62
N ILE A 206 -13.92 6.44 -12.88
CA ILE A 206 -13.86 5.08 -13.42
C ILE A 206 -12.92 5.08 -14.62
N SER A 207 -11.87 4.26 -14.58
CA SER A 207 -10.90 4.21 -15.67
C SER A 207 -10.04 2.96 -15.70
N ASP A 208 -9.69 2.41 -16.86
CA ASP A 208 -8.71 1.30 -16.90
C ASP A 208 -7.36 1.73 -16.30
N ARG A 209 -6.96 3.00 -16.46
CA ARG A 209 -5.65 3.49 -15.98
C ARG A 209 -5.69 4.91 -15.46
N ILE A 210 -5.31 5.06 -14.19
CA ILE A 210 -5.14 6.34 -13.50
C ILE A 210 -3.65 6.59 -13.22
N SER A 211 -3.13 7.75 -13.63
CA SER A 211 -1.77 8.19 -13.33
C SER A 211 -1.72 9.64 -12.84
N ALA A 212 -1.08 9.85 -11.69
CA ALA A 212 -0.91 11.20 -11.13
C ALA A 212 0.52 11.50 -10.68
N ARG A 213 0.90 12.78 -10.84
CA ARG A 213 2.19 13.32 -10.41
C ARG A 213 2.05 14.67 -9.72
N SER A 214 2.78 14.85 -8.62
CA SER A 214 2.75 16.02 -7.73
C SER A 214 1.53 16.02 -6.81
N ASN A 215 0.56 16.96 -6.88
CA ASN A 215 -0.61 17.07 -6.00
C ASN A 215 -1.91 16.80 -6.78
N ALA A 216 -1.92 15.74 -7.60
CA ALA A 216 -2.60 15.80 -8.89
C ALA A 216 -4.07 15.36 -8.92
N LEU A 217 -4.51 14.50 -8.00
CA LEU A 217 -5.80 13.84 -8.08
C LEU A 217 -6.47 13.68 -6.70
N SER A 218 -7.75 14.03 -6.61
CA SER A 218 -8.61 13.77 -5.45
C SER A 218 -9.96 13.21 -5.91
N ALA A 219 -10.46 12.14 -5.28
CA ALA A 219 -11.82 11.69 -5.51
C ALA A 219 -12.50 11.05 -4.30
N ILE A 220 -13.83 11.00 -4.25
CA ILE A 220 -14.50 10.19 -3.21
C ILE A 220 -14.29 8.71 -3.53
N VAL A 221 -14.56 8.29 -4.77
CA VAL A 221 -14.39 6.92 -5.25
C VAL A 221 -13.51 6.87 -6.49
N MET A 222 -12.51 5.99 -6.48
CA MET A 222 -11.71 5.63 -7.65
C MET A 222 -11.80 4.13 -7.93
N ILE A 223 -12.22 3.78 -9.15
CA ILE A 223 -12.29 2.41 -9.65
C ILE A 223 -11.41 2.32 -10.90
N SER A 224 -10.42 1.43 -10.90
CA SER A 224 -9.50 1.30 -12.04
C SER A 224 -8.72 0.00 -12.07
N ASP A 225 -8.42 -0.59 -13.23
CA ASP A 225 -7.51 -1.73 -13.28
C ASP A 225 -6.10 -1.35 -12.75
N ARG A 226 -5.66 -0.10 -12.97
CA ARG A 226 -4.32 0.34 -12.57
C ARG A 226 -4.26 1.78 -12.07
N ILE A 227 -3.83 1.92 -10.83
CA ILE A 227 -3.57 3.22 -10.19
C ILE A 227 -2.06 3.41 -9.97
N SER A 228 -1.52 4.54 -10.44
CA SER A 228 -0.12 4.91 -10.25
C SER A 228 0.05 6.36 -9.78
N ALA A 229 0.79 6.56 -8.69
CA ALA A 229 1.06 7.90 -8.17
C ALA A 229 2.53 8.14 -7.81
N ARG A 230 2.97 9.38 -8.07
CA ARG A 230 4.31 9.86 -7.71
C ARG A 230 4.30 11.27 -7.12
N GLY A 231 4.91 11.45 -5.95
CA GLY A 231 4.89 12.72 -5.23
C GLY A 231 3.85 12.69 -4.11
N ASN A 232 2.95 13.66 -4.06
CA ASN A 232 1.85 13.80 -3.08
C ASN A 232 0.49 13.66 -3.81
N ALA A 233 0.32 12.59 -4.58
CA ALA A 233 -0.37 12.68 -5.87
C ALA A 233 -1.84 12.25 -5.89
N LEU A 234 -2.28 11.39 -4.96
CA LEU A 234 -3.62 10.82 -4.96
C LEU A 234 -4.22 10.82 -3.55
N ALA A 235 -5.46 11.30 -3.43
CA ALA A 235 -6.28 11.16 -2.24
C ALA A 235 -7.65 10.60 -2.63
N ALA A 236 -8.15 9.61 -1.89
CA ALA A 236 -9.55 9.22 -2.02
C ALA A 236 -10.18 8.74 -0.72
N ILE A 237 -11.50 8.56 -0.69
CA ILE A 237 -12.11 7.77 0.39
C ILE A 237 -11.92 6.30 0.06
N ILE A 238 -12.38 5.88 -1.12
CA ILE A 238 -12.33 4.48 -1.56
C ILE A 238 -11.48 4.35 -2.83
N MET A 239 -10.54 3.40 -2.83
CA MET A 239 -9.80 2.96 -4.00
C MET A 239 -10.00 1.46 -4.25
N ILE A 240 -10.50 1.11 -5.43
CA ILE A 240 -10.67 -0.27 -5.90
C ILE A 240 -9.86 -0.44 -7.18
N SER A 241 -8.91 -1.38 -7.20
CA SER A 241 -8.07 -1.59 -8.37
C SER A 241 -7.34 -2.92 -8.39
N ASP A 242 -7.15 -3.56 -9.54
CA ASP A 242 -6.27 -4.75 -9.61
C ASP A 242 -4.83 -4.42 -9.18
N ARG A 243 -4.33 -3.22 -9.48
CA ARG A 243 -2.93 -2.83 -9.18
C ARG A 243 -2.78 -1.38 -8.74
N ILE A 244 -2.28 -1.20 -7.53
CA ILE A 244 -1.95 0.11 -6.95
C ILE A 244 -0.44 0.25 -6.75
N SER A 245 0.12 1.35 -7.27
CA SER A 245 1.54 1.67 -7.13
C SER A 245 1.80 3.12 -6.70
N GLY A 246 2.57 3.29 -5.62
CA GLY A 246 2.91 4.60 -5.05
C GLY A 246 4.40 4.83 -4.89
N ARG A 247 4.88 6.04 -5.21
CA ARG A 247 6.27 6.48 -4.95
C ARG A 247 6.34 7.91 -4.38
N GLY A 248 7.00 8.10 -3.24
CA GLY A 248 7.03 9.40 -2.54
C GLY A 248 6.04 9.40 -1.38
N ASN A 249 5.22 10.44 -1.22
CA ASN A 249 4.11 10.50 -0.26
C ASN A 249 2.76 10.36 -0.99
N ALA A 250 2.62 9.29 -1.77
CA ALA A 250 1.89 9.30 -3.02
C ALA A 250 0.37 9.15 -2.93
N LEU A 251 -0.14 8.46 -1.93
CA LEU A 251 -1.52 7.94 -1.89
C LEU A 251 -2.08 7.96 -0.47
N THR A 252 -3.26 8.52 -0.30
CA THR A 252 -4.03 8.45 0.96
C THR A 252 -5.44 7.95 0.67
N ALA A 253 -5.91 6.98 1.45
CA ALA A 253 -7.32 6.57 1.39
C ALA A 253 -7.89 6.11 2.72
N SER A 254 -9.21 6.08 2.90
CA SER A 254 -9.76 5.36 4.05
C SER A 254 -9.74 3.86 3.78
N VAL A 255 -10.12 3.44 2.57
CA VAL A 255 -10.18 2.03 2.16
C VAL A 255 -9.45 1.81 0.84
N ILE A 256 -8.58 0.80 0.82
CA ILE A 256 -7.90 0.31 -0.37
C ILE A 256 -8.21 -1.18 -0.56
N ILE A 257 -8.77 -1.53 -1.72
CA ILE A 257 -9.03 -2.90 -2.14
C ILE A 257 -8.28 -3.13 -3.45
N SER A 258 -7.35 -4.09 -3.46
CA SER A 258 -6.56 -4.35 -4.66
C SER A 258 -5.89 -5.72 -4.69
N ASP A 259 -5.82 -6.40 -5.83
CA ASP A 259 -5.03 -7.64 -5.92
C ASP A 259 -3.55 -7.39 -5.60
N ARG A 260 -2.99 -6.24 -5.98
CA ARG A 260 -1.57 -5.94 -5.78
C ARG A 260 -1.30 -4.50 -5.37
N ILE A 261 -0.71 -4.34 -4.20
CA ILE A 261 -0.25 -3.06 -3.66
C ILE A 261 1.28 -3.01 -3.63
N SER A 262 1.86 -1.97 -4.26
CA SER A 262 3.32 -1.73 -4.27
C SER A 262 3.68 -0.30 -3.87
N ALA A 263 4.49 -0.15 -2.83
CA ALA A 263 4.82 1.15 -2.25
C ALA A 263 6.32 1.36 -2.07
N ARG A 264 6.82 2.56 -2.42
CA ARG A 264 8.22 2.97 -2.22
C ARG A 264 8.37 4.40 -1.71
N GLY A 265 9.10 4.60 -0.61
CA GLY A 265 9.22 5.92 0.05
C GLY A 265 8.30 5.98 1.26
N ASN A 266 7.43 6.98 1.37
CA ASN A 266 6.36 7.11 2.38
C ASN A 266 4.98 7.01 1.72
N ALA A 267 4.79 5.99 0.89
CA ALA A 267 3.94 6.14 -0.29
C ALA A 267 2.44 5.93 -0.09
N LEU A 268 1.97 5.05 0.79
CA LEU A 268 0.53 4.87 1.02
C LEU A 268 0.17 4.95 2.51
N THR A 269 -0.95 5.60 2.79
CA THR A 269 -1.60 5.62 4.11
C THR A 269 -3.05 5.21 3.93
N ALA A 270 -3.53 4.23 4.72
CA ALA A 270 -4.97 3.92 4.73
C ALA A 270 -5.52 3.40 6.05
N CYS A 271 -6.81 3.60 6.34
CA CYS A 271 -7.39 2.93 7.51
C CYS A 271 -7.44 1.42 7.29
N VAL A 272 -7.91 0.97 6.13
CA VAL A 272 -8.04 -0.45 5.77
C VAL A 272 -7.38 -0.72 4.43
N MET A 273 -6.54 -1.77 4.38
CA MET A 273 -5.98 -2.32 3.14
C MET A 273 -6.29 -3.81 3.01
N ILE A 274 -6.95 -4.18 1.92
CA ILE A 274 -7.26 -5.57 1.56
C ILE A 274 -6.59 -5.88 0.23
N SER A 275 -5.72 -6.90 0.20
CA SER A 275 -5.00 -7.25 -1.02
C SER A 275 -4.44 -8.66 -1.07
N ASP A 276 -4.44 -9.32 -2.22
CA ASP A 276 -3.72 -10.59 -2.37
C ASP A 276 -2.22 -10.46 -2.10
N ARG A 277 -1.61 -9.34 -2.50
CA ARG A 277 -0.16 -9.11 -2.36
C ARG A 277 0.20 -7.67 -2.04
N ILE A 278 0.88 -7.48 -0.90
CA ILE A 278 1.44 -6.18 -0.48
C ILE A 278 2.98 -6.23 -0.54
N SER A 279 3.59 -5.24 -1.19
CA SER A 279 5.04 -5.05 -1.26
C SER A 279 5.45 -3.63 -0.90
N ALA A 280 6.29 -3.47 0.13
CA ALA A 280 6.69 -2.18 0.68
C ALA A 280 8.21 -2.03 0.79
N ARG A 281 8.74 -0.86 0.39
CA ARG A 281 10.17 -0.52 0.51
C ARG A 281 10.41 0.92 0.98
N GLY A 282 11.20 1.10 2.03
CA GLY A 282 11.43 2.42 2.64
C GLY A 282 10.60 2.57 3.91
N ASN A 283 9.85 3.67 4.06
CA ASN A 283 8.89 3.90 5.16
C ASN A 283 7.45 3.89 4.60
N ALA A 284 7.12 2.87 3.80
CA ALA A 284 6.24 3.05 2.66
C ALA A 284 4.74 2.90 2.89
N LEU A 285 4.31 2.27 3.99
CA LEU A 285 2.91 1.98 4.25
C LEU A 285 2.56 2.15 5.73
N THR A 286 1.43 2.81 5.97
CA THR A 286 0.80 2.90 7.28
C THR A 286 -0.67 2.51 7.15
N ALA A 287 -1.14 1.63 8.04
CA ALA A 287 -2.57 1.36 8.13
C ALA A 287 -3.07 1.06 9.54
N ILE A 288 -4.38 1.02 9.74
CA ILE A 288 -4.95 0.43 10.95
C ILE A 288 -5.00 -1.08 10.72
N VAL A 289 -5.73 -1.52 9.68
CA VAL A 289 -5.91 -2.93 9.37
C VAL A 289 -5.29 -3.27 8.00
N MET A 290 -4.46 -4.32 7.97
CA MET A 290 -3.97 -4.94 6.74
C MET A 290 -4.40 -6.41 6.67
N ILE A 291 -5.13 -6.75 5.61
CA ILE A 291 -5.52 -8.13 5.28
C ILE A 291 -4.88 -8.49 3.95
N SER A 292 -4.04 -9.54 3.93
CA SER A 292 -3.39 -9.93 2.68
C SER A 292 -3.00 -11.38 2.53
N GLY A 293 -3.09 -11.94 1.33
CA GLY A 293 -2.50 -13.25 1.03
C GLY A 293 -0.99 -13.29 1.26
N ARG A 294 -0.24 -12.23 0.91
CA ARG A 294 1.22 -12.16 1.11
C ARG A 294 1.72 -10.74 1.34
N ILE A 295 2.57 -10.56 2.35
CA ILE A 295 3.21 -9.30 2.70
C ILE A 295 4.73 -9.40 2.58
N ASN A 296 5.33 -8.49 1.81
CA ASN A 296 6.79 -8.36 1.65
C ASN A 296 7.26 -6.95 2.04
N ALA A 297 8.08 -6.84 3.09
CA ALA A 297 8.53 -5.57 3.66
C ALA A 297 10.06 -5.44 3.66
N ARG A 298 10.60 -4.29 3.22
CA ARG A 298 12.05 -3.99 3.25
C ARG A 298 12.36 -2.56 3.70
N GLY A 299 13.24 -2.39 4.68
CA GLY A 299 13.56 -1.07 5.25
C GLY A 299 12.79 -0.84 6.55
N ASN A 300 12.08 0.29 6.71
CA ASN A 300 11.17 0.58 7.83
C ASN A 300 9.70 0.61 7.35
N ALA A 301 9.30 -0.41 6.59
CA ALA A 301 8.35 -0.23 5.49
C ALA A 301 6.86 -0.29 5.83
N LEU A 302 6.46 -0.85 6.97
CA LEU A 302 5.07 -1.11 7.31
C LEU A 302 4.81 -0.81 8.79
N ILE A 303 3.71 -0.10 9.06
CA ILE A 303 3.16 0.09 10.40
C ILE A 303 1.68 -0.25 10.34
N ALA A 304 1.20 -1.12 11.22
CA ALA A 304 -0.23 -1.39 11.38
C ALA A 304 -0.66 -1.56 12.84
N SER A 305 -1.95 -1.49 13.15
CA SER A 305 -2.43 -2.04 14.42
C SER A 305 -2.63 -3.56 14.28
N VAL A 306 -3.28 -4.00 13.19
CA VAL A 306 -3.60 -5.40 12.94
C VAL A 306 -3.12 -5.82 11.55
N ILE A 307 -2.42 -6.96 11.51
CA ILE A 307 -2.01 -7.63 10.28
C ILE A 307 -2.54 -9.06 10.26
N ILE A 308 -3.28 -9.40 9.22
CA ILE A 308 -3.76 -10.76 8.95
C ILE A 308 -3.21 -11.18 7.59
N SER A 309 -2.38 -12.22 7.55
CA SER A 309 -1.84 -12.69 6.27
C SER A 309 -1.43 -14.15 6.25
N HIS A 310 -1.62 -14.87 5.14
CA HIS A 310 -1.06 -16.22 5.02
C HIS A 310 0.47 -16.24 5.08
N ARG A 311 1.17 -15.21 4.56
CA ARG A 311 2.64 -15.16 4.60
C ARG A 311 3.19 -13.76 4.77
N ILE A 312 4.10 -13.60 5.73
CA ILE A 312 4.82 -12.35 5.99
C ILE A 312 6.33 -12.57 5.80
N SER A 313 6.96 -11.73 4.98
CA SER A 313 8.43 -11.68 4.81
C SER A 313 8.97 -10.27 5.05
N ALA A 314 9.90 -10.15 6.00
CA ALA A 314 10.41 -8.87 6.47
C ALA A 314 11.94 -8.82 6.49
N ARG A 315 12.53 -7.71 6.01
CA ARG A 315 13.99 -7.47 6.06
C ARG A 315 14.36 -6.03 6.42
N GLY A 316 15.24 -5.84 7.40
CA GLY A 316 15.61 -4.51 7.91
C GLY A 316 14.92 -4.24 9.24
N ASN A 317 14.25 -3.09 9.40
CA ASN A 317 13.39 -2.73 10.54
C ASN A 317 11.92 -2.67 10.10
N ALA A 318 11.47 -3.68 9.35
CA ALA A 318 10.51 -3.48 8.28
C ALA A 318 9.03 -3.42 8.67
N LEU A 319 8.65 -3.82 9.87
CA LEU A 319 7.24 -4.05 10.23
C LEU A 319 7.02 -3.86 11.73
N THR A 320 6.04 -3.03 12.08
CA THR A 320 5.52 -2.92 13.44
C THR A 320 4.02 -3.13 13.45
N ALA A 321 3.53 -3.93 14.40
CA ALA A 321 2.11 -4.18 14.60
C ALA A 321 1.75 -4.28 16.08
N ILE A 322 0.46 -4.16 16.43
CA ILE A 322 -0.01 -4.63 17.75
C ILE A 322 -0.23 -6.14 17.63
N VAL A 323 -1.06 -6.56 16.68
CA VAL A 323 -1.41 -7.97 16.46
C VAL A 323 -0.97 -8.42 15.07
N MET A 324 -0.30 -9.56 15.01
CA MET A 324 -0.02 -10.27 13.75
C MET A 324 -0.53 -11.70 13.79
N ILE A 325 -1.38 -12.04 12.82
CA ILE A 325 -1.92 -13.38 12.60
C ILE A 325 -1.44 -13.88 11.23
N SER A 326 -0.72 -14.99 11.20
CA SER A 326 -0.20 -15.53 9.94
C SER A 326 0.19 -16.99 9.96
N ASP A 327 -0.07 -17.76 8.90
CA ASP A 327 0.43 -19.14 8.81
C ASP A 327 1.97 -19.19 8.83
N ARG A 328 2.65 -18.19 8.22
CA ARG A 328 4.11 -18.19 8.11
C ARG A 328 4.74 -16.80 8.18
N ILE A 329 5.69 -16.65 9.11
CA ILE A 329 6.49 -15.45 9.27
C ILE A 329 7.98 -15.75 9.01
N SER A 330 8.62 -14.93 8.17
CA SER A 330 10.06 -14.94 7.93
C SER A 330 10.67 -13.56 8.11
N ALA A 331 11.61 -13.42 9.05
CA ALA A 331 12.23 -12.16 9.44
C ALA A 331 13.76 -12.19 9.39
N ARG A 332 14.38 -11.12 8.86
CA ARG A 332 15.84 -10.95 8.82
C ARG A 332 16.30 -9.53 9.16
N GLY A 333 17.21 -9.38 10.12
CA GLY A 333 17.67 -8.06 10.59
C GLY A 333 17.01 -7.72 11.92
N ASN A 334 16.42 -6.54 12.06
CA ASN A 334 15.62 -6.10 13.23
C ASN A 334 14.12 -6.00 12.85
N ALA A 335 13.62 -7.00 12.11
CA ALA A 335 12.62 -6.77 11.08
C ALA A 335 11.16 -6.69 11.52
N LEU A 336 10.80 -7.14 12.72
CA LEU A 336 9.43 -7.25 13.16
C LEU A 336 9.30 -6.97 14.67
N THR A 337 8.31 -6.15 15.04
CA THR A 337 7.91 -5.93 16.43
C THR A 337 6.39 -6.06 16.51
N ALA A 338 5.87 -6.88 17.44
CA ALA A 338 4.45 -6.85 17.77
C ALA A 338 4.15 -7.23 19.21
N SER A 339 3.04 -6.74 19.78
CA SER A 339 2.66 -7.22 21.12
C SER A 339 2.26 -8.69 21.06
N VAL A 340 1.54 -9.11 20.02
CA VAL A 340 1.04 -10.48 19.87
C VAL A 340 1.35 -11.06 18.49
N PHE A 341 1.95 -12.25 18.48
CA PHE A 341 2.07 -13.12 17.30
C PHE A 341 1.25 -14.40 17.49
N ILE A 342 0.42 -14.72 16.49
CA ILE A 342 -0.28 -16.01 16.37
C ILE A 342 0.05 -16.60 15.00
N THR A 343 0.83 -17.68 14.96
CA THR A 343 1.32 -18.21 13.69
C THR A 343 1.59 -19.71 13.69
N ASP A 344 1.41 -20.42 12.58
CA ASP A 344 1.85 -21.84 12.55
C ASP A 344 3.38 -21.95 12.54
N ARG A 345 4.08 -21.07 11.81
CA ARG A 345 5.55 -21.14 11.67
C ARG A 345 6.26 -19.79 11.68
N ILE A 346 7.30 -19.71 12.49
CA ILE A 346 8.21 -18.56 12.59
C ILE A 346 9.64 -18.95 12.21
N SER A 347 10.26 -18.15 11.33
CA SER A 347 11.70 -18.24 11.02
C SER A 347 12.38 -16.87 11.13
N ALA A 348 13.33 -16.74 12.06
CA ALA A 348 14.00 -15.48 12.35
C ALA A 348 15.54 -15.57 12.30
N ARG A 349 16.18 -14.55 11.72
CA ARG A 349 17.65 -14.43 11.64
C ARG A 349 18.14 -13.01 11.95
N GLY A 350 19.12 -12.87 12.83
CA GLY A 350 19.64 -11.55 13.25
C GLY A 350 19.05 -11.18 14.61
N ASN A 351 18.48 -9.98 14.75
CA ASN A 351 17.73 -9.50 15.93
C ASN A 351 16.23 -9.35 15.59
N ALA A 352 15.66 -10.36 14.93
CA ALA A 352 14.61 -10.15 13.94
C ALA A 352 13.18 -9.97 14.48
N LEU A 353 12.90 -10.39 15.71
CA LEU A 353 11.55 -10.38 16.29
C LEU A 353 11.58 -9.99 17.77
N THR A 354 10.67 -9.11 18.15
CA THR A 354 10.37 -8.77 19.53
C THR A 354 8.86 -8.84 19.77
N ALA A 355 8.46 -9.44 20.89
CA ALA A 355 7.06 -9.53 21.26
C ALA A 355 6.77 -9.56 22.76
N ILE A 356 5.50 -9.37 23.14
CA ILE A 356 5.04 -9.70 24.49
C ILE A 356 4.62 -11.17 24.50
N VAL A 357 3.76 -11.56 23.56
CA VAL A 357 3.23 -12.92 23.44
C VAL A 357 3.53 -13.49 22.06
N MET A 358 4.10 -14.69 22.02
CA MET A 358 4.26 -15.49 20.81
C MET A 358 3.62 -16.86 20.98
N LYS A 359 2.62 -17.17 20.15
CA LYS A 359 2.03 -18.50 20.01
C LYS A 359 2.34 -19.05 18.63
N SER A 360 3.04 -20.19 18.55
CA SER A 360 3.31 -20.82 17.27
C SER A 360 3.61 -22.30 17.31
N ASP A 361 3.13 -23.10 16.36
CA ASP A 361 3.47 -24.54 16.33
C ASP A 361 4.97 -24.76 16.17
N ARG A 362 5.67 -23.94 15.36
CA ARG A 362 7.11 -24.11 15.11
C ARG A 362 7.87 -22.80 15.07
N ILE A 363 8.89 -22.72 15.93
CA ILE A 363 9.79 -21.57 16.03
C ILE A 363 11.22 -21.98 15.65
N SER A 364 11.82 -21.26 14.69
CA SER A 364 13.22 -21.42 14.29
C SER A 364 13.99 -20.10 14.34
N ALA A 365 15.04 -20.03 15.14
CA ALA A 365 15.79 -18.81 15.40
C ALA A 365 17.30 -18.98 15.24
N ARG A 366 17.96 -18.00 14.60
CA ARG A 366 19.42 -17.96 14.42
C ARG A 366 20.03 -16.57 14.64
N GLY A 367 21.05 -16.45 15.48
CA GLY A 367 21.65 -15.15 15.84
C GLY A 367 21.15 -14.70 17.22
N ASN A 368 20.64 -13.49 17.36
CA ASN A 368 19.98 -12.96 18.58
C ASN A 368 18.49 -12.72 18.31
N ALA A 369 17.82 -13.70 17.70
CA ALA A 369 16.72 -13.43 16.76
C ALA A 369 15.33 -13.23 17.36
N LEU A 370 15.10 -13.63 18.60
CA LEU A 370 13.77 -13.60 19.23
C LEU A 370 13.86 -13.17 20.70
N THR A 371 13.03 -12.20 21.06
CA THR A 371 12.75 -11.81 22.44
C THR A 371 11.24 -11.82 22.69
N ALA A 372 10.77 -12.52 23.73
CA ALA A 372 9.37 -12.46 24.17
C ALA A 372 9.20 -12.40 25.69
N CYS A 373 8.05 -11.95 26.20
CA CYS A 373 7.70 -12.22 27.59
C CYS A 373 7.21 -13.68 27.71
N VAL A 374 6.24 -14.06 26.87
CA VAL A 374 5.63 -15.40 26.86
C VAL A 374 5.79 -16.03 25.49
N MET A 375 6.31 -17.26 25.47
CA MET A 375 6.46 -18.07 24.25
C MET A 375 5.82 -19.44 24.45
N THR A 376 4.87 -19.79 23.58
CA THR A 376 4.23 -21.11 23.53
C THR A 376 4.39 -21.74 22.15
N SER A 377 4.88 -22.98 22.09
CA SER A 377 5.13 -23.66 20.82
C SER A 377 5.24 -25.17 20.91
N GLU A 378 4.78 -25.94 19.94
CA GLU A 378 5.07 -27.39 19.92
C GLU A 378 6.57 -27.67 19.75
N ARG A 379 7.28 -26.84 18.95
CA ARG A 379 8.70 -27.07 18.64
C ARG A 379 9.50 -25.79 18.52
N ILE A 380 10.56 -25.71 19.33
CA ILE A 380 11.51 -24.61 19.34
C ILE A 380 12.91 -25.10 18.92
N SER A 381 13.50 -24.45 17.93
CA SER A 381 14.88 -24.69 17.47
C SER A 381 15.70 -23.40 17.44
N ALA A 382 16.77 -23.35 18.23
CA ALA A 382 17.59 -22.15 18.42
C ALA A 382 19.09 -22.40 18.15
N ARG A 383 19.74 -21.45 17.44
CA ARG A 383 21.18 -21.48 17.18
C ARG A 383 21.85 -20.10 17.35
N GLY A 384 22.91 -20.01 18.15
CA GLY A 384 23.60 -18.73 18.44
C GLY A 384 23.22 -18.23 19.83
N ASN A 385 22.80 -16.96 19.97
CA ASN A 385 22.24 -16.38 21.20
C ASN A 385 20.73 -16.09 21.02
N ALA A 386 20.00 -17.06 20.45
CA ALA A 386 18.87 -16.76 19.57
C ALA A 386 17.53 -16.50 20.24
N LEU A 387 17.34 -16.85 21.51
CA LEU A 387 16.06 -16.80 22.20
C LEU A 387 16.19 -16.28 23.63
N THR A 388 15.41 -15.26 23.95
CA THR A 388 15.21 -14.75 25.31
C THR A 388 13.70 -14.75 25.63
N ALA A 389 13.31 -15.33 26.76
CA ALA A 389 11.92 -15.30 27.23
C ALA A 389 11.80 -15.15 28.75
N ILE A 390 10.67 -14.67 29.26
CA ILE A 390 10.35 -14.82 30.70
C ILE A 390 9.80 -16.22 30.93
N VAL A 391 8.76 -16.59 30.16
CA VAL A 391 8.12 -17.90 30.20
C VAL A 391 8.23 -18.57 28.83
N MET A 392 8.70 -19.82 28.82
CA MET A 392 8.78 -20.65 27.63
C MET A 392 8.12 -22.01 27.90
N ILE A 393 7.10 -22.33 27.10
CA ILE A 393 6.38 -23.60 27.17
C ILE A 393 6.46 -24.27 25.80
N SER A 394 6.99 -25.50 25.74
CA SER A 394 7.06 -26.24 24.48
C SER A 394 7.24 -27.73 24.61
N ASP A 395 6.58 -28.54 23.80
CA ASP A 395 6.79 -30.00 23.83
C ASP A 395 8.25 -30.39 23.53
N ARG A 396 8.92 -29.65 22.63
CA ARG A 396 10.31 -29.95 22.23
C ARG A 396 11.17 -28.73 22.02
N ILE A 397 12.27 -28.67 22.76
CA ILE A 397 13.28 -27.61 22.67
C ILE A 397 14.62 -28.19 22.18
N SER A 398 15.18 -27.60 21.13
CA SER A 398 16.54 -27.89 20.64
C SER A 398 17.43 -26.65 20.59
N ALA A 399 18.56 -26.71 21.29
CA ALA A 399 19.47 -25.57 21.48
C ALA A 399 20.91 -25.88 21.03
N ARG A 400 21.55 -24.97 20.29
CA ARG A 400 22.98 -25.02 19.93
C ARG A 400 23.67 -23.65 20.05
N GLY A 401 24.78 -23.53 20.79
CA GLY A 401 25.46 -22.24 21.05
C GLY A 401 25.14 -21.68 22.45
N ASN A 402 24.91 -20.38 22.61
CA ASN A 402 24.40 -19.77 23.86
C ASN A 402 22.90 -19.45 23.71
N ALA A 403 22.14 -20.44 23.23
CA ALA A 403 20.98 -20.16 22.38
C ALA A 403 19.69 -19.76 23.09
N LEU A 404 19.60 -19.92 24.41
CA LEU A 404 18.33 -19.88 25.14
C LEU A 404 18.52 -19.36 26.57
N THR A 405 17.78 -18.31 26.92
CA THR A 405 17.64 -17.82 28.29
C THR A 405 16.16 -17.67 28.62
N ALA A 406 15.71 -18.28 29.72
CA ALA A 406 14.36 -18.17 30.23
C ALA A 406 14.37 -17.89 31.74
N ILE A 407 13.28 -17.39 32.33
CA ILE A 407 13.09 -17.48 33.79
C ILE A 407 12.44 -18.82 34.11
N PHE A 408 11.32 -19.11 33.45
CA PHE A 408 10.60 -20.38 33.53
C PHE A 408 10.65 -21.10 32.19
N LEU A 409 11.08 -22.36 32.22
CA LEU A 409 11.14 -23.21 31.04
C LEU A 409 10.46 -24.55 31.34
N ILE A 410 9.39 -24.84 30.60
CA ILE A 410 8.59 -26.07 30.72
C ILE A 410 8.60 -26.77 29.37
N SER A 411 9.02 -28.03 29.34
CA SER A 411 9.05 -28.80 28.09
C SER A 411 9.12 -30.30 28.27
N ASP A 412 8.37 -31.10 27.53
CA ASP A 412 8.50 -32.57 27.60
C ASP A 412 9.92 -33.04 27.26
N ARG A 413 10.59 -32.37 26.29
CA ARG A 413 11.93 -32.77 25.84
C ARG A 413 12.85 -31.59 25.56
N ILE A 414 13.95 -31.54 26.30
CA ILE A 414 15.03 -30.58 26.12
C ILE A 414 16.27 -31.27 25.57
N SER A 415 16.75 -30.82 24.40
CA SER A 415 18.03 -31.23 23.82
C SER A 415 18.98 -30.05 23.66
N ALA A 416 20.06 -30.08 24.43
CA ALA A 416 20.99 -28.98 24.61
C ALA A 416 22.41 -29.42 24.20
N ARG A 417 22.95 -28.81 23.13
CA ARG A 417 24.36 -28.93 22.72
C ARG A 417 24.99 -27.54 22.74
N CYS A 418 25.08 -26.95 23.92
CA CYS A 418 25.31 -25.53 24.12
C CYS A 418 26.41 -25.24 25.14
N ASN A 419 26.82 -23.97 25.21
CA ASN A 419 27.74 -23.44 26.22
C ASN A 419 27.03 -22.68 27.35
N ALA A 420 25.72 -22.40 27.21
CA ALA A 420 24.81 -22.03 28.30
C ALA A 420 23.36 -21.95 27.77
N LEU A 421 22.50 -22.90 28.13
CA LEU A 421 21.06 -22.71 28.24
C LEU A 421 20.80 -22.36 29.70
N THR A 422 20.17 -21.22 29.96
CA THR A 422 19.99 -20.71 31.33
C THR A 422 18.52 -20.54 31.65
N ALA A 423 18.10 -21.11 32.78
CA ALA A 423 16.76 -20.94 33.34
C ALA A 423 16.85 -20.65 34.85
N CYS A 424 15.86 -20.00 35.46
CA CYS A 424 15.74 -20.05 36.93
C CYS A 424 15.09 -21.38 37.32
N VAL A 425 14.00 -21.74 36.67
CA VAL A 425 13.26 -22.99 36.86
C VAL A 425 13.14 -23.73 35.54
N MET A 426 13.50 -25.02 35.56
CA MET A 426 13.41 -25.92 34.41
C MET A 426 12.64 -27.18 34.79
N ILE A 427 11.54 -27.45 34.09
CA ILE A 427 10.70 -28.63 34.26
C ILE A 427 10.63 -29.38 32.94
N SER A 428 10.97 -30.67 32.94
CA SER A 428 10.93 -31.47 31.71
C SER A 428 10.92 -32.97 31.94
N ASP A 429 10.15 -33.76 31.19
CA ASP A 429 10.22 -35.23 31.29
C ASP A 429 11.63 -35.75 30.92
N ARG A 430 12.28 -35.13 29.93
CA ARG A 430 13.59 -35.59 29.45
C ARG A 430 14.55 -34.47 29.09
N ILE A 431 15.70 -34.48 29.76
CA ILE A 431 16.80 -33.55 29.53
C ILE A 431 18.02 -34.30 28.96
N ASN A 432 18.50 -33.87 27.78
CA ASN A 432 19.75 -34.36 27.18
C ASN A 432 20.73 -33.22 26.93
N ALA A 433 21.80 -33.20 27.71
CA ALA A 433 22.79 -32.13 27.77
C ALA A 433 24.19 -32.62 27.36
N ARG A 434 24.85 -31.88 26.46
CA ARG A 434 26.25 -32.14 26.06
C ARG A 434 27.07 -30.86 25.99
N GLY A 435 28.28 -30.86 26.56
CA GLY A 435 29.18 -29.69 26.57
C GLY A 435 29.10 -28.91 27.88
N ASN A 436 29.00 -27.57 27.83
CA ASN A 436 28.72 -26.68 28.98
C ASN A 436 27.24 -26.27 28.96
N ALA A 437 26.33 -27.24 28.92
CA ALA A 437 25.04 -27.02 28.28
C ALA A 437 23.95 -26.32 29.10
N LEU A 438 23.79 -26.60 30.39
CA LEU A 438 22.61 -26.19 31.16
C LEU A 438 23.00 -25.54 32.50
N LYS A 439 22.35 -24.42 32.83
CA LYS A 439 22.41 -23.77 34.15
C LYS A 439 21.01 -23.47 34.65
N ALA A 440 20.66 -23.96 35.85
CA ALA A 440 19.38 -23.69 36.49
C ALA A 440 19.51 -23.41 37.99
N CYS A 441 18.55 -22.71 38.59
CA CYS A 441 18.41 -22.73 40.06
C CYS A 441 17.72 -24.03 40.47
N VAL A 442 16.56 -24.30 39.88
CA VAL A 442 15.79 -25.52 40.12
C VAL A 442 15.62 -26.29 38.81
N MET A 443 15.93 -27.58 38.83
CA MET A 443 15.74 -28.48 37.69
C MET A 443 15.01 -29.74 38.14
N ILE A 444 13.83 -29.99 37.55
CA ILE A 444 12.98 -31.14 37.82
C ILE A 444 12.80 -31.91 36.52
N SER A 445 13.09 -33.21 36.53
CA SER A 445 12.94 -34.04 35.33
C SER A 445 12.87 -35.53 35.60
N ASP A 446 12.01 -36.30 34.93
CA ASP A 446 12.02 -37.77 35.07
C ASP A 446 13.37 -38.37 34.65
N ARG A 447 14.01 -37.82 33.61
CA ARG A 447 15.28 -38.35 33.08
C ARG A 447 16.27 -37.29 32.64
N ILE A 448 17.45 -37.32 33.26
CA ILE A 448 18.58 -36.45 32.93
C ILE A 448 19.75 -37.27 32.36
N SER A 449 20.19 -36.93 31.15
CA SER A 449 21.40 -37.47 30.52
C SER A 449 22.40 -36.35 30.23
N ALA A 450 23.53 -36.37 30.92
CA ALA A 450 24.56 -35.33 30.87
C ALA A 450 25.92 -35.89 30.44
N ARG A 451 26.59 -35.23 29.48
CA ARG A 451 27.95 -35.59 29.02
C ARG A 451 28.85 -34.37 28.83
N GLY A 452 30.04 -34.35 29.43
CA GLY A 452 30.95 -33.20 29.38
C GLY A 452 30.91 -32.42 30.70
N ASN A 453 30.81 -31.09 30.67
CA ASN A 453 30.61 -30.17 31.80
C ASN A 453 29.14 -29.68 31.82
N ALA A 454 28.20 -30.61 31.66
CA ALA A 454 26.95 -30.34 30.95
C ALA A 454 25.85 -29.66 31.75
N VAL A 455 25.83 -29.79 33.07
CA VAL A 455 24.71 -29.31 33.88
C VAL A 455 25.19 -28.73 35.21
N THR A 456 24.71 -27.55 35.55
CA THR A 456 24.88 -26.94 36.87
C THR A 456 23.52 -26.53 37.44
N ALA A 457 23.17 -26.99 38.63
CA ALA A 457 21.92 -26.67 39.32
C ALA A 457 22.15 -26.29 40.79
N TYR A 458 21.26 -25.52 41.42
CA TYR A 458 21.24 -25.46 42.90
C TYR A 458 20.49 -26.70 43.44
N VAL A 459 19.28 -26.93 42.93
CA VAL A 459 18.44 -28.08 43.26
C VAL A 459 18.19 -28.91 42.01
N LEU A 460 18.47 -30.20 42.09
CA LEU A 460 18.25 -31.17 41.02
C LEU A 460 17.39 -32.32 41.54
N ILE A 461 16.20 -32.52 40.96
CA ILE A 461 15.28 -33.61 41.29
C ILE A 461 15.03 -34.42 40.02
N SER A 462 15.27 -35.73 40.07
CA SER A 462 15.02 -36.60 38.91
C SER A 462 14.90 -38.08 39.24
N ASP A 463 13.94 -38.81 38.67
CA ASP A 463 13.87 -40.26 38.85
C ASP A 463 15.14 -40.98 38.37
N ARG A 464 15.75 -40.51 37.26
CA ARG A 464 16.94 -41.15 36.68
C ARG A 464 17.96 -40.16 36.16
N ILE A 465 19.17 -40.25 36.72
CA ILE A 465 20.34 -39.46 36.30
C ILE A 465 21.40 -40.35 35.65
N SER A 466 21.85 -39.99 34.45
CA SER A 466 23.01 -40.60 33.79
C SER A 466 24.05 -39.54 33.44
N ALA A 467 25.27 -39.70 33.97
CA ALA A 467 26.32 -38.70 33.96
C ALA A 467 27.65 -39.30 33.45
N ARG A 468 28.29 -38.66 32.46
CA ARG A 468 29.61 -39.08 31.93
C ARG A 468 30.56 -37.91 31.71
N GLY A 469 31.80 -37.99 32.22
CA GLY A 469 32.78 -36.89 32.13
C GLY A 469 32.77 -36.06 33.40
N ASN A 470 32.81 -34.72 33.33
CA ASN A 470 32.64 -33.78 34.46
C ASN A 470 31.17 -33.26 34.52
N ALA A 471 30.21 -34.17 34.40
CA ALA A 471 28.90 -33.89 33.78
C ALA A 471 27.95 -33.00 34.56
N LEU A 472 27.95 -33.07 35.90
CA LEU A 472 26.92 -32.48 36.73
C LEU A 472 27.49 -31.87 38.01
N LYS A 473 27.07 -30.64 38.31
CA LYS A 473 27.33 -29.97 39.59
C LYS A 473 26.02 -29.50 40.22
N ALA A 474 25.75 -29.92 41.44
CA ALA A 474 24.55 -29.53 42.20
C ALA A 474 24.92 -29.06 43.62
N ILE A 475 24.02 -28.36 44.32
CA ILE A 475 24.12 -28.27 45.78
C ILE A 475 23.34 -29.44 46.38
N PHE A 476 22.09 -29.59 45.96
CA PHE A 476 21.19 -30.64 46.41
C PHE A 476 20.75 -31.50 45.23
N LEU A 477 20.90 -32.82 45.37
CA LEU A 477 20.56 -33.79 44.34
C LEU A 477 19.71 -34.92 44.94
N ILE A 478 18.47 -35.06 44.46
CA ILE A 478 17.56 -36.17 44.77
C ILE A 478 17.34 -36.98 43.50
N SER A 479 17.50 -38.30 43.58
CA SER A 479 17.14 -39.19 42.47
C SER A 479 16.93 -40.64 42.87
N ASP A 480 15.91 -41.33 42.34
CA ASP A 480 15.76 -42.78 42.59
C ASP A 480 16.96 -43.58 42.08
N ARG A 481 17.54 -43.17 40.92
CA ARG A 481 18.67 -43.89 40.31
C ARG A 481 19.72 -42.97 39.71
N ILE A 482 20.95 -43.11 40.21
CA ILE A 482 22.13 -42.39 39.71
C ILE A 482 23.09 -43.36 39.02
N SER A 483 23.50 -43.05 37.78
CA SER A 483 24.56 -43.74 37.06
C SER A 483 25.66 -42.75 36.62
N ALA A 484 26.87 -42.93 37.17
CA ALA A 484 27.98 -41.99 37.05
C ALA A 484 29.25 -42.68 36.51
N ARG A 485 29.94 -42.07 35.53
CA ARG A 485 31.20 -42.62 34.97
C ARG A 485 32.23 -41.55 34.60
N GLY A 486 33.50 -41.74 34.99
CA GLY A 486 34.52 -40.67 34.94
C GLY A 486 34.31 -39.70 36.09
N ASN A 487 34.79 -38.44 36.05
CA ASN A 487 34.61 -37.42 37.11
C ASN A 487 33.18 -36.82 37.21
N ALA A 488 32.16 -37.67 37.18
CA ALA A 488 30.83 -37.34 36.65
C ALA A 488 29.97 -36.36 37.45
N LEU A 489 30.02 -36.39 38.77
CA LEU A 489 29.04 -35.73 39.62
C LEU A 489 29.68 -35.15 40.88
N THR A 490 29.39 -33.87 41.16
CA THR A 490 29.77 -33.21 42.42
C THR A 490 28.55 -32.54 43.04
N ALA A 491 28.24 -32.85 44.30
CA ALA A 491 27.16 -32.20 45.05
C ALA A 491 27.53 -31.92 46.51
N ILE A 492 26.75 -31.12 47.24
CA ILE A 492 26.89 -31.03 48.70
C ILE A 492 26.15 -32.21 49.34
N VAL A 493 24.90 -32.42 48.92
CA VAL A 493 24.03 -33.51 49.38
C VAL A 493 23.54 -34.34 48.21
N ILE A 494 23.65 -35.67 48.34
CA ILE A 494 23.09 -36.66 47.43
C ILE A 494 22.15 -37.59 48.20
N ILE A 495 20.92 -37.71 47.73
CA ILE A 495 19.92 -38.67 48.22
C ILE A 495 19.47 -39.53 47.05
N SER A 496 19.62 -40.85 47.15
CA SER A 496 19.22 -41.76 46.08
C SER A 496 18.98 -43.20 46.50
N ASP A 497 17.91 -43.85 46.05
CA ASP A 497 17.69 -45.27 46.34
C ASP A 497 18.81 -46.15 45.77
N ARG A 498 19.33 -45.82 44.57
CA ARG A 498 20.35 -46.64 43.90
C ARG A 498 21.44 -45.82 43.21
N ILE A 499 22.68 -46.04 43.62
CA ILE A 499 23.87 -45.42 43.04
C ILE A 499 24.74 -46.45 42.31
N SER A 500 25.10 -46.18 41.06
CA SER A 500 26.11 -46.93 40.31
C SER A 500 27.22 -46.02 39.78
N ALA A 501 28.45 -46.24 40.22
CA ALA A 501 29.61 -45.37 39.96
C ALA A 501 30.83 -46.14 39.41
N ARG A 502 31.53 -45.60 38.40
CA ARG A 502 32.76 -46.20 37.84
C ARG A 502 33.84 -45.17 37.53
N GLY A 503 35.09 -45.41 37.98
CA GLY A 503 36.14 -44.38 38.02
C GLY A 503 35.78 -43.28 39.03
N ASN A 504 36.50 -42.16 39.12
CA ASN A 504 36.32 -41.10 40.15
C ASN A 504 34.97 -40.34 40.10
N ALA A 505 33.83 -41.02 40.26
CA ALA A 505 32.56 -40.59 39.68
C ALA A 505 31.62 -39.76 40.52
N LEU A 506 31.72 -39.82 41.84
CA LEU A 506 30.87 -39.05 42.73
C LEU A 506 31.69 -38.41 43.84
N ALA A 507 31.49 -37.11 44.05
CA ALA A 507 31.97 -36.40 45.22
C ALA A 507 30.81 -35.69 45.93
N ALA A 508 30.63 -35.94 47.23
CA ALA A 508 29.61 -35.30 48.06
C ALA A 508 30.10 -35.03 49.49
N ILE A 509 29.49 -34.07 50.19
CA ILE A 509 29.69 -33.94 51.64
C ILE A 509 28.83 -34.97 52.37
N VAL A 510 27.56 -35.07 51.98
CA VAL A 510 26.60 -36.05 52.53
C VAL A 510 26.04 -36.91 51.40
N MET A 511 26.08 -38.24 51.58
CA MET A 511 25.53 -39.20 50.65
C MET A 511 24.63 -40.19 51.39
N ILE A 512 23.35 -40.26 51.00
CA ILE A 512 22.35 -41.17 51.55
C ILE A 512 21.86 -42.07 50.42
N SER A 513 21.98 -43.39 50.57
CA SER A 513 21.50 -44.34 49.57
C SER A 513 21.21 -45.73 50.09
N ASP A 514 20.09 -46.33 49.65
CA ASP A 514 19.77 -47.71 50.01
C ASP A 514 20.74 -48.72 49.37
N ARG A 515 21.21 -48.48 48.14
CA ARG A 515 22.10 -49.41 47.43
C ARG A 515 23.18 -48.70 46.64
N ILE A 516 24.43 -49.00 46.95
CA ILE A 516 25.60 -48.43 46.28
C ILE A 516 26.40 -49.54 45.56
N SER A 517 26.73 -49.32 44.29
CA SER A 517 27.65 -50.16 43.51
C SER A 517 28.74 -49.27 42.88
N ALA A 518 29.97 -49.40 43.38
CA ALA A 518 31.12 -48.59 42.97
C ALA A 518 32.26 -49.48 42.43
N ARG A 519 32.98 -49.03 41.39
CA ARG A 519 34.22 -49.67 40.92
C ARG A 519 35.34 -48.66 40.71
N GLY A 520 36.51 -48.93 41.30
CA GLY A 520 37.65 -48.00 41.36
C GLY A 520 37.48 -46.97 42.50
N ASN A 521 38.19 -45.84 42.43
CA ASN A 521 38.10 -44.73 43.41
C ASN A 521 36.81 -43.90 43.25
N ALA A 522 35.65 -44.57 43.19
CA ALA A 522 34.46 -44.01 42.57
C ALA A 522 33.59 -43.12 43.43
N LEU A 523 33.81 -43.11 44.74
CA LEU A 523 33.04 -42.35 45.71
C LEU A 523 34.01 -41.57 46.60
N ALA A 524 33.73 -40.29 46.79
CA ALA A 524 34.33 -39.46 47.82
C ALA A 524 33.19 -38.80 48.61
N ALA A 525 32.95 -39.24 49.85
CA ALA A 525 31.90 -38.73 50.72
C ALA A 525 32.49 -38.31 52.07
N GLY A 526 32.09 -37.14 52.60
CA GLY A 526 32.41 -36.76 53.98
C GLY A 526 31.61 -37.58 55.00
N VAL A 527 30.33 -37.83 54.68
CA VAL A 527 29.39 -38.65 55.45
C VAL A 527 28.64 -39.55 54.48
N MET A 528 28.62 -40.87 54.75
CA MET A 528 27.92 -41.86 53.93
C MET A 528 26.96 -42.68 54.81
N ILE A 529 25.69 -42.74 54.40
CA ILE A 529 24.63 -43.54 55.04
C ILE A 529 24.10 -44.49 53.96
N SER A 530 24.37 -45.80 54.11
CA SER A 530 23.91 -46.81 53.15
C SER A 530 23.87 -48.23 53.71
N ASP A 531 22.95 -49.04 53.20
CA ASP A 531 22.98 -50.51 53.34
C ASP A 531 24.02 -51.08 52.34
N MET A 532 25.29 -51.08 52.76
CA MET A 532 26.43 -51.27 51.85
C MET A 532 26.58 -52.74 51.41
N ILE A 533 26.59 -53.01 50.11
CA ILE A 533 27.15 -54.24 49.52
C ILE A 533 28.39 -53.84 48.71
N ILE A 534 29.58 -54.03 49.30
CA ILE A 534 30.86 -53.86 48.62
C ILE A 534 31.10 -55.09 47.73
N ALA A 535 31.44 -54.89 46.46
CA ALA A 535 31.94 -55.94 45.56
C ALA A 535 33.15 -55.45 44.76
#